data_AF-A0A5R8XZ92-F1
#
_entry.id   AF-A0A5R8XZ92-F1
#
_cell.length_a   1.000
_cell.length_b   1.000
_cell.length_c   1.000
_cell.angle_alpha   90.00
_cell.angle_beta   90.00
_cell.angle_gamma   90.00
#
_symmetry.space_group_name_H-M   'P 1'
#
loop_
_entity.id
_entity.type
_entity.pdbx_description
1 polymer ?
#
loop_
_entity_poly.entity_id
_entity_poly.type
_entity_poly.pdbx_seq_one_letter_code
_entity_poly.pdbx_strand_id
1 'polypeptide(L)'
;MNKKKQLQFNLNNFLLSISLVLDLVEKDLKNTKKNHSRRIAFISLKLGERFQLSPQEMADLCAYCLLHNVALKKINEYDKEYFNLAQNLADKLPFLCKYDDVLKYHQEHYDGSSFFGLKENEIPFLSQIISFSHIIDTNFDFLDENVQLKKDIKNFIEENEDKLFSKDISDMFLDISSTVDFWLDIQNENDILFFIFSTLYDFTIEPTFEEVLDITSTFTILNEENENILDKCSKMADFYNFEHKDKQTFLIAASLYNIGKLAIPSKILNKPGNLNESEFEIMKTYPYYTKKILTNLMGFNDISNWASRAQERVDGKGYPYKLSGKDLSLKDRLMAVLNVYQSLTTKKSYRDKYNHKEAINIMLELSEEGTLDKTIVKDVKKQLG
;
A
#
# COMPACT_ATOMS: atom_id res chain seq x y z
N MET A 1 -22.09 -9.00 -12.87
CA MET A 1 -21.23 -9.80 -11.98
C MET A 1 -21.61 -11.28 -11.90
N ASN A 2 -20.70 -12.17 -12.32
CA ASN A 2 -20.72 -13.57 -11.90
C ASN A 2 -20.04 -13.70 -10.53
N LYS A 3 -20.83 -13.74 -9.43
CA LYS A 3 -20.32 -13.79 -8.04
C LYS A 3 -19.42 -15.00 -7.71
N LYS A 4 -19.34 -15.99 -8.61
CA LYS A 4 -18.43 -17.14 -8.48
C LYS A 4 -17.06 -16.91 -9.13
N LYS A 5 -16.93 -15.91 -10.00
CA LYS A 5 -15.71 -15.65 -10.79
C LYS A 5 -15.19 -14.23 -10.69
N GLN A 6 -16.03 -13.28 -10.30
CA GLN A 6 -15.72 -11.85 -10.30
C GLN A 6 -15.91 -11.23 -8.92
N LEU A 7 -15.17 -10.14 -8.68
CA LEU A 7 -15.19 -9.32 -7.49
C LEU A 7 -15.37 -7.86 -7.89
N GLN A 8 -16.09 -7.06 -7.09
CA GLN A 8 -16.14 -5.62 -7.31
C GLN A 8 -14.80 -5.00 -6.88
N PHE A 9 -14.24 -4.13 -7.73
CA PHE A 9 -12.97 -3.49 -7.48
C PHE A 9 -12.99 -2.04 -7.97
N ASN A 10 -12.52 -1.13 -7.13
CA ASN A 10 -12.34 0.27 -7.47
C ASN A 10 -10.91 0.67 -7.08
N LEU A 11 -10.12 1.12 -8.06
CA LEU A 11 -8.69 1.40 -7.87
C LEU A 11 -8.47 2.52 -6.84
N ASN A 12 -9.22 3.62 -6.92
CA ASN A 12 -9.09 4.73 -5.98
C ASN A 12 -9.41 4.29 -4.54
N ASN A 13 -10.49 3.52 -4.32
CA ASN A 13 -10.82 3.00 -2.99
C ASN A 13 -9.75 2.07 -2.43
N PHE A 14 -9.18 1.22 -3.29
CA PHE A 14 -8.06 0.34 -2.95
C PHE A 14 -6.82 1.14 -2.54
N LEU A 15 -6.43 2.13 -3.34
CA LEU A 15 -5.25 2.97 -3.09
C LEU A 15 -5.44 3.92 -1.91
N LEU A 16 -6.63 4.48 -1.69
CA LEU A 16 -6.94 5.30 -0.51
C LEU A 16 -6.79 4.51 0.81
N SER A 17 -7.05 3.21 0.75
CA SER A 17 -6.90 2.29 1.88
C SER A 17 -5.43 1.96 2.11
N ILE A 18 -4.66 1.71 1.04
CA ILE A 18 -3.22 1.38 1.12
C ILE A 18 -2.36 2.61 1.44
N SER A 19 -2.72 3.80 0.96
CA SER A 19 -1.95 5.03 1.15
C SER A 19 -1.70 5.33 2.62
N LEU A 20 -2.60 4.87 3.52
CA LEU A 20 -2.42 4.96 4.96
C LEU A 20 -1.10 4.35 5.43
N VAL A 21 -0.73 3.17 4.93
CA VAL A 21 0.52 2.52 5.33
C VAL A 21 1.71 2.96 4.51
N LEU A 22 1.51 3.44 3.27
CA LEU A 22 2.59 4.06 2.50
C LEU A 22 3.04 5.39 3.14
N ASP A 23 2.10 6.22 3.60
CA ASP A 23 2.40 7.43 4.37
C ASP A 23 3.18 7.13 5.66
N LEU A 24 2.92 5.97 6.30
CA LEU A 24 3.69 5.54 7.48
C LEU A 24 5.13 5.15 7.12
N VAL A 25 5.33 4.48 5.97
CA VAL A 25 6.67 4.18 5.45
C VAL A 25 7.42 5.47 5.16
N GLU A 26 6.79 6.41 4.48
CA GLU A 26 7.41 7.68 4.14
C GLU A 26 7.71 8.52 5.38
N LYS A 27 6.81 8.55 6.36
CA LYS A 27 7.08 9.18 7.65
C LYS A 27 8.29 8.57 8.35
N ASP A 28 8.43 7.24 8.35
CA ASP A 28 9.55 6.54 8.99
C ASP A 28 10.90 6.84 8.30
N LEU A 29 10.90 6.97 6.97
CA LEU A 29 12.12 7.09 6.17
C LEU A 29 12.51 8.53 5.79
N LYS A 30 11.53 9.42 5.67
CA LYS A 30 11.69 10.80 5.15
C LYS A 30 11.18 11.86 6.13
N ASN A 31 10.67 11.46 7.30
CA ASN A 31 10.13 12.36 8.32
C ASN A 31 9.00 13.27 7.79
N THR A 32 8.18 12.77 6.86
CA THR A 32 7.01 13.48 6.35
C THR A 32 5.89 13.55 7.38
N LYS A 33 4.99 14.51 7.15
CA LYS A 33 3.79 14.71 7.97
C LYS A 33 2.78 13.60 7.69
N LYS A 34 1.91 13.31 8.67
CA LYS A 34 0.80 12.34 8.46
C LYS A 34 -0.10 12.80 7.30
N ASN A 35 -0.75 11.88 6.59
CA ASN A 35 -1.71 12.16 5.51
C ASN A 35 -1.10 12.88 4.29
N HIS A 36 0.21 12.77 4.07
CA HIS A 36 0.93 13.40 2.97
C HIS A 36 0.32 13.05 1.61
N SER A 37 0.17 11.75 1.29
CA SER A 37 -0.42 11.32 0.01
C SER A 37 -1.82 11.88 -0.22
N ARG A 38 -2.61 12.01 0.85
CA ARG A 38 -3.99 12.52 0.76
C ARG A 38 -4.04 14.03 0.56
N ARG A 39 -3.14 14.79 1.18
CA ARG A 39 -3.01 16.23 0.90
C ARG A 39 -2.49 16.48 -0.52
N ILE A 40 -1.54 15.68 -1.00
CA ILE A 40 -1.11 15.72 -2.40
C ILE A 40 -2.30 15.47 -3.33
N ALA A 41 -3.08 14.42 -3.07
CA ALA A 41 -4.28 14.11 -3.86
C ALA A 41 -5.31 15.25 -3.80
N PHE A 42 -5.54 15.86 -2.64
CA PHE A 42 -6.44 17.00 -2.48
C PHE A 42 -6.02 18.20 -3.34
N ILE A 43 -4.76 18.65 -3.22
CA ILE A 43 -4.24 19.78 -4.02
C ILE A 43 -4.30 19.44 -5.51
N SER A 44 -3.86 18.23 -5.88
CA SER A 44 -3.81 17.78 -7.28
C SER A 44 -5.21 17.73 -7.90
N LEU A 45 -6.20 17.25 -7.17
CA LEU A 45 -7.59 17.20 -7.66
C LEU A 45 -8.20 18.60 -7.78
N LYS A 46 -7.97 19.51 -6.81
CA LYS A 46 -8.41 20.90 -6.95
C LYS A 46 -7.79 21.57 -8.18
N LEU A 47 -6.51 21.32 -8.46
CA LEU A 47 -5.85 21.76 -9.70
C LEU A 47 -6.48 21.11 -10.93
N GLY A 48 -6.71 19.80 -10.90
CA GLY A 48 -7.36 19.06 -11.98
C GLY A 48 -8.75 19.58 -12.34
N GLU A 49 -9.55 20.00 -11.35
CA GLU A 49 -10.85 20.66 -11.57
C GLU A 49 -10.67 22.00 -12.33
N ARG A 50 -9.67 22.80 -11.97
CA ARG A 50 -9.39 24.08 -12.66
C ARG A 50 -8.87 23.90 -14.08
N PHE A 51 -8.06 22.87 -14.30
CA PHE A 51 -7.60 22.47 -15.63
C PHE A 51 -8.64 21.67 -16.43
N GLN A 52 -9.83 21.45 -15.87
CA GLN A 52 -10.95 20.75 -16.51
C GLN A 52 -10.59 19.33 -16.99
N LEU A 53 -9.79 18.62 -16.18
CA LEU A 53 -9.49 17.21 -16.43
C LEU A 53 -10.80 16.40 -16.47
N SER A 54 -10.86 15.45 -17.40
CA SER A 54 -12.00 14.55 -17.51
C SER A 54 -12.14 13.65 -16.27
N PRO A 55 -13.33 13.08 -16.01
CA PRO A 55 -13.53 12.19 -14.87
C PRO A 55 -12.52 11.04 -14.76
N GLN A 56 -12.12 10.46 -15.90
CA GLN A 56 -11.11 9.39 -15.96
C GLN A 56 -9.72 9.90 -15.57
N GLU A 57 -9.32 11.07 -16.09
CA GLU A 57 -8.03 11.70 -15.76
C GLU A 57 -7.96 12.11 -14.29
N MET A 58 -9.07 12.56 -13.71
CA MET A 58 -9.19 12.87 -12.28
C MET A 58 -9.01 11.62 -11.40
N ALA A 59 -9.63 10.50 -11.79
CA ALA A 59 -9.48 9.23 -11.09
C ALA A 59 -8.02 8.72 -11.17
N ASP A 60 -7.40 8.78 -12.34
CA ASP A 60 -6.00 8.38 -12.53
C ASP A 60 -5.03 9.31 -11.79
N LEU A 61 -5.24 10.63 -11.83
CA LEU A 61 -4.46 11.60 -11.07
C LEU A 61 -4.49 11.28 -9.58
N CYS A 62 -5.67 11.03 -9.01
CA CYS A 62 -5.79 10.62 -7.61
C CYS A 62 -5.02 9.32 -7.33
N ALA A 63 -5.16 8.31 -8.21
CA ALA A 63 -4.45 7.04 -8.06
C ALA A 63 -2.93 7.22 -8.07
N TYR A 64 -2.39 8.03 -8.98
CA TYR A 64 -0.97 8.36 -9.03
C TYR A 64 -0.51 9.11 -7.76
N CYS A 65 -1.27 10.11 -7.29
CA CYS A 65 -0.96 10.80 -6.02
C CYS A 65 -0.87 9.83 -4.84
N LEU A 66 -1.76 8.84 -4.76
CA LEU A 66 -1.78 7.86 -3.67
C LEU A 66 -0.68 6.79 -3.77
N LEU A 67 -0.02 6.69 -4.94
CA LEU A 67 1.06 5.74 -5.24
C LEU A 67 2.45 6.38 -5.32
N HIS A 68 2.57 7.70 -5.24
CA HIS A 68 3.82 8.42 -5.51
C HIS A 68 5.02 7.91 -4.67
N ASN A 69 4.76 7.40 -3.46
CA ASN A 69 5.74 6.86 -2.52
C ASN A 69 5.82 5.31 -2.50
N VAL A 70 5.17 4.60 -3.42
CA VAL A 70 4.99 3.14 -3.38
C VAL A 70 6.30 2.35 -3.38
N ALA A 71 7.34 2.86 -4.06
CA ALA A 71 8.64 2.20 -4.18
C ALA A 71 9.54 2.38 -2.94
N LEU A 72 9.16 3.28 -2.02
CA LEU A 72 10.06 3.76 -0.96
C LEU A 72 10.47 2.69 0.03
N LYS A 73 9.62 1.67 0.23
CA LYS A 73 9.95 0.55 1.11
C LYS A 73 11.12 -0.29 0.58
N LYS A 74 11.32 -0.32 -0.75
CA LYS A 74 12.36 -1.08 -1.42
C LYS A 74 13.59 -0.26 -1.72
N ILE A 75 13.39 0.98 -2.15
CA ILE A 75 14.47 1.89 -2.51
C ILE A 75 14.29 3.15 -1.67
N ASN A 76 15.14 3.33 -0.67
CA ASN A 76 15.02 4.43 0.29
C ASN A 76 15.54 5.76 -0.28
N GLU A 77 16.37 5.72 -1.31
CA GLU A 77 16.95 6.90 -1.96
C GLU A 77 16.11 7.29 -3.18
N TYR A 78 15.93 8.60 -3.39
CA TYR A 78 15.26 9.08 -4.59
C TYR A 78 16.30 9.12 -5.72
N ASP A 79 16.26 8.10 -6.57
CA ASP A 79 17.12 7.95 -7.74
C ASP A 79 16.32 7.38 -8.92
N LYS A 80 16.98 7.17 -10.06
CA LYS A 80 16.32 6.62 -11.25
C LYS A 80 15.74 5.23 -11.01
N GLU A 81 16.35 4.41 -10.16
CA GLU A 81 15.84 3.05 -9.88
C GLU A 81 14.52 3.11 -9.11
N TYR A 82 14.42 4.01 -8.12
CA TYR A 82 13.19 4.31 -7.39
C TYR A 82 12.04 4.66 -8.34
N PHE A 83 12.24 5.64 -9.22
CA PHE A 83 11.20 6.13 -10.12
C PHE A 83 10.79 5.08 -11.16
N ASN A 84 11.74 4.32 -11.69
CA ASN A 84 11.44 3.20 -12.58
C ASN A 84 10.64 2.11 -11.85
N LEU A 85 10.98 1.79 -10.60
CA LEU A 85 10.23 0.81 -9.81
C LEU A 85 8.81 1.32 -9.52
N ALA A 86 8.64 2.59 -9.15
CA ALA A 86 7.32 3.18 -8.91
C ALA A 86 6.43 3.08 -10.14
N GLN A 87 6.95 3.43 -11.33
CA GLN A 87 6.21 3.30 -12.59
C GLN A 87 5.88 1.83 -12.91
N ASN A 88 6.87 0.93 -12.82
CA ASN A 88 6.65 -0.51 -13.08
C ASN A 88 5.59 -1.15 -12.17
N LEU A 89 5.41 -0.63 -10.94
CA LEU A 89 4.35 -1.06 -10.03
C LEU A 89 2.99 -0.46 -10.46
N ALA A 90 2.96 0.79 -10.88
CA ALA A 90 1.75 1.44 -11.38
C ALA A 90 1.24 0.81 -12.69
N ASP A 91 2.12 0.41 -13.62
CA ASP A 91 1.74 -0.17 -14.91
C ASP A 91 0.95 -1.49 -14.79
N LYS A 92 0.98 -2.13 -13.61
CA LYS A 92 0.23 -3.35 -13.31
C LYS A 92 -1.19 -3.09 -12.81
N LEU A 93 -1.57 -1.82 -12.66
CA LEU A 93 -2.86 -1.42 -12.11
C LEU A 93 -3.82 -0.97 -13.23
N PRO A 94 -5.13 -1.12 -13.04
CA PRO A 94 -6.13 -0.80 -14.07
C PRO A 94 -6.41 0.71 -14.14
N PHE A 95 -5.43 1.50 -14.58
CA PHE A 95 -5.61 2.91 -14.92
C PHE A 95 -6.58 3.07 -16.11
N LEU A 96 -7.34 4.16 -16.11
CA LEU A 96 -8.42 4.40 -17.07
C LEU A 96 -7.92 5.05 -18.37
N CYS A 97 -6.92 5.91 -18.24
CA CYS A 97 -6.26 6.63 -19.32
C CYS A 97 -4.89 6.01 -19.61
N LYS A 98 -4.42 6.20 -20.86
CA LYS A 98 -3.06 5.82 -21.24
C LYS A 98 -2.13 7.01 -21.05
N TYR A 99 -1.48 7.07 -19.89
CA TYR A 99 -0.37 7.97 -19.66
C TYR A 99 0.91 7.17 -19.48
N ASP A 100 1.95 7.55 -20.22
CA ASP A 100 3.26 6.95 -20.09
C ASP A 100 4.05 7.69 -18.99
N ASP A 101 4.75 6.92 -18.16
CA ASP A 101 5.81 7.41 -17.27
C ASP A 101 5.41 8.51 -16.25
N VAL A 102 4.14 8.59 -15.83
CA VAL A 102 3.67 9.59 -14.86
C VAL A 102 4.43 9.54 -13.54
N LEU A 103 4.51 8.37 -12.89
CA LEU A 103 5.26 8.22 -11.62
C LEU A 103 6.76 8.19 -11.84
N LYS A 104 7.23 7.92 -13.05
CA LYS A 104 8.67 8.00 -13.33
C LYS A 104 9.17 9.44 -13.27
N TYR A 105 8.33 10.40 -13.66
CA TYR A 105 8.70 11.81 -13.78
C TYR A 105 8.01 12.74 -12.77
N HIS A 106 7.27 12.21 -11.80
CA HIS A 106 6.50 13.00 -10.82
C HIS A 106 7.33 13.86 -9.84
N GLN A 107 8.66 13.82 -9.92
CA GLN A 107 9.57 14.71 -9.19
C GLN A 107 10.56 15.44 -10.12
N GLU A 108 10.25 15.52 -11.42
CA GLU A 108 10.97 16.44 -12.30
C GLU A 108 10.66 17.90 -11.93
N HIS A 109 11.68 18.75 -12.05
CA HIS A 109 11.53 20.20 -11.95
C HIS A 109 11.29 20.75 -13.34
N TYR A 110 10.47 21.81 -13.43
CA TYR A 110 10.09 22.42 -14.69
C TYR A 110 11.29 22.85 -15.56
N ASP A 111 12.41 23.27 -14.97
CA ASP A 111 13.64 23.67 -15.65
C ASP A 111 14.59 22.52 -16.05
N GLY A 112 14.26 21.28 -15.69
CA GLY A 112 15.07 20.08 -15.92
C GLY A 112 16.30 19.94 -15.03
N SER A 113 16.30 20.55 -13.84
CA SER A 113 17.36 20.39 -12.83
C SER A 113 17.28 19.08 -12.02
N SER A 114 16.33 18.18 -12.34
CA SER A 114 16.09 16.93 -11.61
C SER A 114 16.74 15.70 -12.28
N PHE A 115 16.34 14.49 -11.88
CA PHE A 115 17.05 13.23 -12.14
C PHE A 115 17.15 12.84 -13.61
N PHE A 116 16.07 13.03 -14.38
CA PHE A 116 16.00 12.67 -15.80
C PHE A 116 16.21 13.88 -16.72
N GLY A 117 16.07 15.09 -16.20
CA GLY A 117 16.41 16.33 -16.89
C GLY A 117 15.40 16.75 -17.95
N LEU A 118 14.15 16.30 -17.81
CA LEU A 118 13.05 16.70 -18.68
C LEU A 118 12.64 18.14 -18.36
N LYS A 119 12.24 18.90 -19.37
CA LYS A 119 11.86 20.31 -19.21
C LYS A 119 10.46 20.57 -19.72
N GLU A 120 9.77 21.48 -19.04
CA GLU A 120 8.51 22.05 -19.51
C GLU A 120 7.51 20.97 -19.99
N ASN A 121 7.16 20.99 -21.28
CA ASN A 121 6.20 20.09 -21.93
C ASN A 121 6.73 18.67 -22.15
N GLU A 122 8.02 18.40 -21.91
CA GLU A 122 8.56 17.04 -21.91
C GLU A 122 8.08 16.26 -20.68
N ILE A 123 7.80 16.96 -19.57
CA ILE A 123 7.31 16.36 -18.34
C ILE A 123 5.80 16.09 -18.51
N PRO A 124 5.32 14.84 -18.29
CA PRO A 124 3.90 14.54 -18.37
C PRO A 124 3.09 15.48 -17.48
N PHE A 125 1.96 15.99 -17.99
CA PHE A 125 1.21 17.02 -17.29
C PHE A 125 0.75 16.60 -15.88
N LEU A 126 0.30 15.36 -15.71
CA LEU A 126 -0.06 14.84 -14.39
C LEU A 126 1.15 14.77 -13.44
N SER A 127 2.35 14.47 -13.98
CA SER A 127 3.60 14.49 -13.20
C SER A 127 3.90 15.90 -12.68
N GLN A 128 3.65 16.94 -13.47
CA GLN A 128 3.84 18.34 -13.03
C GLN A 128 2.89 18.71 -11.89
N ILE A 129 1.61 18.32 -11.97
CA ILE A 129 0.61 18.56 -10.92
C ILE A 129 1.00 17.85 -9.61
N ILE A 130 1.44 16.58 -9.71
CA ILE A 130 1.87 15.78 -8.55
C ILE A 130 3.13 16.39 -7.93
N SER A 131 4.13 16.75 -8.76
CA SER A 131 5.38 17.38 -8.34
C SER A 131 5.12 18.68 -7.57
N PHE A 132 4.29 19.55 -8.14
CA PHE A 132 3.88 20.80 -7.47
C PHE A 132 3.25 20.52 -6.11
N SER A 133 2.25 19.63 -6.06
CA SER A 133 1.52 19.30 -4.84
C SER A 133 2.44 18.71 -3.76
N HIS A 134 3.38 17.83 -4.16
CA HIS A 134 4.37 17.22 -3.28
C HIS A 134 5.35 18.25 -2.72
N ILE A 135 5.88 19.14 -3.56
CA ILE A 135 6.82 20.21 -3.15
C ILE A 135 6.14 21.12 -2.12
N ILE A 136 4.92 21.57 -2.39
CA ILE A 136 4.19 22.45 -1.47
C ILE A 136 3.93 21.75 -0.13
N ASP A 137 3.43 20.51 -0.13
CA ASP A 137 3.13 19.79 1.13
C ASP A 137 4.38 19.47 1.97
N THR A 138 5.51 19.25 1.29
CA THR A 138 6.78 18.95 1.95
C THR A 138 7.39 20.21 2.58
N ASN A 139 7.35 21.35 1.87
CA ASN A 139 7.96 22.59 2.33
C ASN A 139 7.11 23.32 3.38
N PHE A 140 5.79 23.16 3.36
CA PHE A 140 4.87 23.94 4.20
C PHE A 140 4.00 23.07 5.09
N ASP A 141 3.82 23.49 6.34
CA ASP A 141 2.90 22.81 7.25
C ASP A 141 1.51 23.44 7.19
N PHE A 142 0.60 22.80 6.46
CA PHE A 142 -0.77 23.25 6.38
C PHE A 142 -1.51 23.24 7.72
N LEU A 143 -1.00 22.51 8.73
CA LEU A 143 -1.54 22.53 10.09
C LEU A 143 -1.10 23.76 10.90
N ASP A 144 -0.18 24.57 10.38
CA ASP A 144 0.19 25.83 11.01
C ASP A 144 -0.90 26.90 10.77
N GLU A 145 -1.53 27.35 11.85
CA GLU A 145 -2.56 28.40 11.83
C GLU A 145 -1.99 29.82 11.66
N ASN A 146 -0.67 29.95 11.50
CA ASN A 146 -0.02 31.24 11.32
C ASN A 146 -0.47 31.92 10.02
N VAL A 147 -0.99 33.15 10.16
CA VAL A 147 -1.42 34.01 9.04
C VAL A 147 -0.28 34.26 8.03
N GLN A 148 0.98 34.14 8.46
CA GLN A 148 2.16 34.30 7.62
C GLN A 148 2.35 33.14 6.63
N LEU A 149 1.86 31.93 6.95
CA LEU A 149 2.01 30.73 6.10
C LEU A 149 1.53 30.98 4.66
N LYS A 150 0.37 31.63 4.50
CA LYS A 150 -0.20 31.92 3.17
C LYS A 150 0.71 32.83 2.34
N LYS A 151 1.35 33.81 2.99
CA LYS A 151 2.28 34.72 2.34
C LYS A 151 3.58 34.01 1.98
N ASP A 152 4.06 33.14 2.85
CA ASP A 152 5.31 32.40 2.63
C ASP A 152 5.15 31.41 1.47
N ILE A 153 4.02 30.69 1.40
CA ILE A 153 3.67 29.83 0.25
C ILE A 153 3.61 30.65 -1.03
N LYS A 154 2.91 31.80 -1.01
CA LYS A 154 2.82 32.67 -2.18
C LYS A 154 4.19 33.15 -2.66
N ASN A 155 5.03 33.66 -1.76
CA ASN A 155 6.37 34.14 -2.10
C ASN A 155 7.22 33.00 -2.67
N PHE A 156 7.16 31.80 -2.07
CA PHE A 156 7.88 30.63 -2.57
C PHE A 156 7.43 30.24 -3.97
N ILE A 157 6.13 30.33 -4.26
CA ILE A 157 5.58 30.09 -5.60
C ILE A 157 6.15 31.11 -6.60
N GLU A 158 6.05 32.39 -6.29
CA GLU A 158 6.54 33.46 -7.17
C GLU A 158 8.07 33.38 -7.43
N GLU A 159 8.87 32.96 -6.44
CA GLU A 159 10.33 32.83 -6.57
C GLU A 159 10.79 31.62 -7.41
N ASN A 160 9.93 30.59 -7.51
CA ASN A 160 10.23 29.30 -8.15
C ASN A 160 9.39 29.02 -9.40
N GLU A 161 8.57 29.98 -9.84
CA GLU A 161 7.92 29.98 -11.14
C GLU A 161 8.95 29.77 -12.26
N ASP A 162 8.59 28.93 -13.23
CA ASP A 162 9.40 28.47 -14.36
C ASP A 162 10.72 27.76 -13.97
N LYS A 163 10.91 27.44 -12.68
CA LYS A 163 12.03 26.62 -12.19
C LYS A 163 11.53 25.26 -11.69
N LEU A 164 10.70 25.29 -10.65
CA LEU A 164 10.17 24.07 -10.05
C LEU A 164 8.84 23.67 -10.70
N PHE A 165 8.03 24.65 -11.10
CA PHE A 165 6.70 24.46 -11.65
C PHE A 165 6.36 25.52 -12.70
N SER A 166 5.43 25.19 -13.58
CA SER A 166 4.95 26.10 -14.61
C SER A 166 4.15 27.26 -14.01
N LYS A 167 4.18 28.41 -14.69
CA LYS A 167 3.31 29.54 -14.38
C LYS A 167 1.83 29.17 -14.30
N ASP A 168 1.34 28.35 -15.24
CA ASP A 168 -0.09 27.97 -15.27
C ASP A 168 -0.51 27.24 -13.99
N ILE A 169 0.33 26.33 -13.48
CA ILE A 169 0.05 25.63 -12.22
C ILE A 169 0.12 26.58 -11.02
N SER A 170 1.11 27.48 -11.00
CA SER A 170 1.24 28.52 -9.98
C SER A 170 -0.03 29.38 -9.88
N ASP A 171 -0.48 29.92 -11.01
CA ASP A 171 -1.63 30.81 -11.08
C ASP A 171 -2.91 30.09 -10.63
N MET A 172 -3.11 28.83 -11.07
CA MET A 172 -4.27 28.03 -10.64
C MET A 172 -4.24 27.74 -9.14
N PHE A 173 -3.09 27.39 -8.56
CA PHE A 173 -3.00 27.15 -7.13
C PHE A 173 -3.24 28.41 -6.31
N LEU A 174 -2.68 29.56 -6.73
CA LEU A 174 -2.90 30.84 -6.05
C LEU A 174 -4.38 31.24 -6.07
N ASP A 175 -5.10 30.96 -7.16
CA ASP A 175 -6.54 31.20 -7.23
C ASP A 175 -7.32 30.25 -6.30
N ILE A 176 -7.05 28.94 -6.33
CA ILE A 176 -7.69 27.95 -5.45
C ILE A 176 -7.45 28.27 -3.98
N SER A 177 -6.20 28.59 -3.61
CA SER A 177 -5.80 28.87 -2.23
C SER A 177 -6.24 30.25 -1.73
N SER A 178 -6.88 31.07 -2.58
CA SER A 178 -7.47 32.35 -2.16
C SER A 178 -8.74 32.17 -1.32
N THR A 179 -9.42 31.02 -1.45
CA THR A 179 -10.69 30.76 -0.76
C THR A 179 -10.47 30.22 0.65
N VAL A 180 -11.46 30.42 1.53
CA VAL A 180 -11.36 29.99 2.95
C VAL A 180 -11.52 28.47 3.08
N ASP A 181 -12.40 27.86 2.28
CA ASP A 181 -12.68 26.42 2.30
C ASP A 181 -11.43 25.60 2.02
N PHE A 182 -10.57 26.03 1.08
CA PHE A 182 -9.30 25.34 0.80
C PHE A 182 -8.47 25.08 2.06
N TRP A 183 -8.31 26.11 2.91
CA TRP A 183 -7.47 26.02 4.11
C TRP A 183 -8.12 25.23 5.22
N LEU A 184 -9.45 25.27 5.34
CA LEU A 184 -10.18 24.48 6.34
C LEU A 184 -10.15 22.99 5.96
N ASP A 185 -10.40 22.68 4.69
CA ASP A 185 -10.47 21.31 4.20
C ASP A 185 -9.11 20.62 4.28
N ILE A 186 -8.02 21.27 3.82
CA ILE A 186 -6.68 20.65 3.77
C ILE A 186 -6.09 20.35 5.16
N GLN A 187 -6.61 20.97 6.22
CA GLN A 187 -6.17 20.75 7.60
C GLN A 187 -6.79 19.50 8.23
N ASN A 188 -7.90 19.01 7.69
CA ASN A 188 -8.67 17.92 8.29
C ASN A 188 -8.72 16.70 7.36
N GLU A 189 -8.27 15.57 7.88
CA GLU A 189 -8.26 14.30 7.13
C GLU A 189 -9.66 13.90 6.62
N ASN A 190 -10.71 14.14 7.41
CA ASN A 190 -12.07 13.78 7.02
C ASN A 190 -12.59 14.69 5.90
N ASP A 191 -12.26 15.98 5.94
CA ASP A 191 -12.69 16.94 4.91
C ASP A 191 -11.95 16.68 3.59
N ILE A 192 -10.64 16.36 3.65
CA ILE A 192 -9.88 15.86 2.49
C ILE A 192 -10.55 14.61 1.90
N LEU A 193 -10.89 13.61 2.72
CA LEU A 193 -11.52 12.39 2.25
C LEU A 193 -12.90 12.68 1.65
N PHE A 194 -13.71 13.51 2.31
CA PHE A 194 -15.01 13.93 1.79
C PHE A 194 -14.89 14.58 0.42
N PHE A 195 -13.95 15.51 0.26
CA PHE A 195 -13.66 16.13 -1.04
C PHE A 195 -13.30 15.08 -2.09
N ILE A 196 -12.32 14.22 -1.82
CA ILE A 196 -11.89 13.17 -2.76
C ILE A 196 -13.08 12.28 -3.18
N PHE A 197 -13.88 11.80 -2.23
CA PHE A 197 -15.04 10.95 -2.54
C PHE A 197 -16.16 11.69 -3.28
N SER A 198 -16.32 12.99 -3.04
CA SER A 198 -17.34 13.80 -3.72
C SER A 198 -16.94 14.22 -5.14
N THR A 199 -15.64 14.37 -5.40
CA THR A 199 -15.09 14.81 -6.69
C THR A 199 -14.95 13.63 -7.66
N LEU A 200 -14.58 12.44 -7.18
CA LEU A 200 -14.32 11.30 -8.04
C LEU A 200 -15.61 10.60 -8.51
N TYR A 201 -15.65 10.28 -9.80
CA TYR A 201 -16.65 9.36 -10.36
C TYR A 201 -16.39 7.93 -9.90
N ASP A 202 -17.46 7.15 -9.73
CA ASP A 202 -17.32 5.73 -9.38
C ASP A 202 -16.99 4.89 -10.63
N PHE A 203 -15.72 4.53 -10.76
CA PHE A 203 -15.21 3.59 -11.77
C PHE A 203 -15.04 2.17 -11.22
N THR A 204 -16.00 1.70 -10.41
CA THR A 204 -16.01 0.29 -9.96
C THR A 204 -16.14 -0.66 -11.15
N ILE A 205 -15.16 -1.54 -11.29
CA ILE A 205 -15.13 -2.63 -12.27
C ILE A 205 -15.45 -3.98 -11.60
N GLU A 206 -15.69 -5.00 -12.43
CA GLU A 206 -15.96 -6.38 -11.98
C GLU A 206 -14.91 -7.36 -12.52
N PRO A 207 -13.62 -7.19 -12.16
CA PRO A 207 -12.56 -8.10 -12.59
C PRO A 207 -12.79 -9.52 -12.08
N THR A 208 -12.19 -10.47 -12.77
CA THR A 208 -12.02 -11.83 -12.28
C THR A 208 -11.18 -11.85 -11.00
N PHE A 209 -11.31 -12.89 -10.18
CA PHE A 209 -10.47 -13.02 -8.99
C PHE A 209 -8.98 -13.12 -9.35
N GLU A 210 -8.66 -13.71 -10.49
CA GLU A 210 -7.28 -13.78 -11.02
C GLU A 210 -6.70 -12.40 -11.32
N GLU A 211 -7.46 -11.52 -11.99
CA GLU A 211 -7.03 -10.14 -12.24
C GLU A 211 -6.84 -9.36 -10.93
N VAL A 212 -7.71 -9.59 -9.92
CA VAL A 212 -7.52 -9.00 -8.58
C VAL A 212 -6.26 -9.55 -7.93
N LEU A 213 -5.99 -10.85 -8.03
CA LEU A 213 -4.77 -11.46 -7.51
C LEU A 213 -3.52 -10.87 -8.17
N ASP A 214 -3.53 -10.64 -9.47
CA ASP A 214 -2.42 -10.00 -10.19
C ASP A 214 -2.18 -8.58 -9.65
N ILE A 215 -3.25 -7.79 -9.48
CA ILE A 215 -3.19 -6.45 -8.87
C ILE A 215 -2.60 -6.53 -7.47
N THR A 216 -3.12 -7.38 -6.58
CA THR A 216 -2.71 -7.41 -5.18
C THR A 216 -1.32 -8.00 -4.98
N SER A 217 -0.90 -8.92 -5.85
CA SER A 217 0.45 -9.50 -5.85
C SER A 217 1.55 -8.48 -6.14
N THR A 218 1.22 -7.38 -6.83
CA THR A 218 2.13 -6.24 -7.06
C THR A 218 2.67 -5.67 -5.75
N PHE A 219 1.86 -5.68 -4.69
CA PHE A 219 2.23 -5.15 -3.37
C PHE A 219 2.94 -6.19 -2.48
N THR A 220 2.95 -7.48 -2.86
CA THR A 220 3.71 -8.52 -2.14
C THR A 220 5.20 -8.22 -2.18
N ILE A 221 5.70 -7.66 -3.30
CA ILE A 221 7.09 -7.27 -3.47
C ILE A 221 7.52 -6.36 -2.32
N LEU A 222 6.68 -5.42 -1.86
CA LEU A 222 7.03 -4.44 -0.84
C LEU A 222 7.42 -5.05 0.52
N ASN A 223 6.98 -6.28 0.82
CA ASN A 223 7.11 -6.88 2.15
C ASN A 223 8.07 -8.07 2.23
N GLU A 224 8.39 -8.72 1.11
CA GLU A 224 9.16 -9.97 1.11
C GLU A 224 10.31 -9.96 0.10
N GLU A 225 11.35 -10.73 0.43
CA GLU A 225 12.40 -11.12 -0.49
C GLU A 225 12.12 -12.56 -0.96
N ASN A 226 11.84 -12.70 -2.26
CA ASN A 226 12.23 -13.85 -3.09
C ASN A 226 11.66 -15.26 -2.79
N GLU A 227 10.58 -15.46 -2.03
CA GLU A 227 9.97 -16.80 -1.90
C GLU A 227 8.44 -16.82 -2.06
N ASN A 228 7.94 -17.70 -2.93
CA ASN A 228 6.57 -17.69 -3.44
C ASN A 228 5.57 -18.35 -2.46
N ILE A 229 5.05 -17.58 -1.48
CA ILE A 229 3.96 -18.03 -0.61
C ILE A 229 2.69 -18.40 -1.40
N LEU A 230 2.42 -17.72 -2.53
CA LEU A 230 1.23 -17.97 -3.36
C LEU A 230 1.25 -19.37 -3.97
N ASP A 231 2.41 -19.87 -4.42
CA ASP A 231 2.56 -21.25 -4.90
C ASP A 231 2.22 -22.27 -3.80
N LYS A 232 2.74 -22.06 -2.59
CA LYS A 232 2.46 -22.93 -1.44
C LYS A 232 0.98 -22.91 -1.06
N CYS A 233 0.37 -21.72 -1.03
CA CYS A 233 -1.07 -21.55 -0.80
C CYS A 233 -1.91 -22.22 -1.90
N SER A 234 -1.53 -22.10 -3.16
CA SER A 234 -2.23 -22.72 -4.29
C SER A 234 -2.19 -24.25 -4.18
N LYS A 235 -1.01 -24.83 -3.95
CA LYS A 235 -0.85 -26.28 -3.77
C LYS A 235 -1.71 -26.83 -2.64
N MET A 236 -1.73 -26.13 -1.49
CA MET A 236 -2.55 -26.55 -0.36
C MET A 236 -4.05 -26.37 -0.63
N ALA A 237 -4.47 -25.28 -1.30
CA ALA A 237 -5.86 -25.08 -1.69
C ALA A 237 -6.35 -26.17 -2.64
N ASP A 238 -5.51 -26.61 -3.59
CA ASP A 238 -5.82 -27.73 -4.49
C ASP A 238 -5.90 -29.06 -3.72
N PHE A 239 -4.99 -29.32 -2.79
CA PHE A 239 -5.02 -30.51 -1.94
C PHE A 239 -6.31 -30.61 -1.10
N TYR A 240 -6.79 -29.49 -0.56
CA TYR A 240 -8.06 -29.43 0.18
C TYR A 240 -9.30 -29.31 -0.72
N ASN A 241 -9.14 -29.34 -2.05
CA ASN A 241 -10.21 -29.19 -3.04
C ASN A 241 -11.07 -27.93 -2.82
N PHE A 242 -10.42 -26.78 -2.57
CA PHE A 242 -11.15 -25.52 -2.49
C PHE A 242 -11.85 -25.24 -3.82
N GLU A 243 -13.11 -24.80 -3.76
CA GLU A 243 -13.79 -24.29 -4.94
C GLU A 243 -13.02 -23.11 -5.53
N HIS A 244 -13.17 -22.89 -6.84
CA HIS A 244 -12.44 -21.83 -7.57
C HIS A 244 -12.48 -20.47 -6.85
N LYS A 245 -13.67 -20.01 -6.46
CA LYS A 245 -13.84 -18.76 -5.70
C LYS A 245 -13.04 -18.74 -4.39
N ASP A 246 -13.15 -19.81 -3.62
CA ASP A 246 -12.49 -19.94 -2.31
C ASP A 246 -10.97 -19.97 -2.45
N LYS A 247 -10.46 -20.69 -3.47
CA LYS A 247 -9.04 -20.74 -3.80
C LYS A 247 -8.54 -19.34 -4.15
N GLN A 248 -9.19 -18.63 -5.07
CA GLN A 248 -8.71 -17.32 -5.48
C GLN A 248 -8.82 -16.28 -4.37
N THR A 249 -9.91 -16.31 -3.59
CA THR A 249 -10.05 -15.45 -2.40
C THR A 249 -8.94 -15.72 -1.38
N PHE A 250 -8.57 -16.99 -1.19
CA PHE A 250 -7.47 -17.39 -0.30
C PHE A 250 -6.10 -16.93 -0.83
N LEU A 251 -5.88 -16.99 -2.14
CA LEU A 251 -4.66 -16.48 -2.76
C LEU A 251 -4.55 -14.95 -2.66
N ILE A 252 -5.65 -14.21 -2.87
CA ILE A 252 -5.65 -12.75 -2.69
C ILE A 252 -5.33 -12.42 -1.22
N ALA A 253 -5.92 -13.13 -0.26
CA ALA A 253 -5.58 -12.98 1.16
C ALA A 253 -4.10 -13.26 1.43
N ALA A 254 -3.55 -14.31 0.84
CA ALA A 254 -2.12 -14.66 0.96
C ALA A 254 -1.20 -13.62 0.30
N SER A 255 -1.64 -12.89 -0.72
CA SER A 255 -0.82 -11.83 -1.33
C SER A 255 -0.72 -10.57 -0.45
N LEU A 256 -1.71 -10.36 0.43
CA LEU A 256 -1.87 -9.15 1.24
C LEU A 256 -1.68 -9.36 2.74
N TYR A 257 -1.47 -10.58 3.23
CA TYR A 257 -1.41 -10.88 4.67
C TYR A 257 -0.38 -10.04 5.44
N ASN A 258 0.71 -9.69 4.77
CA ASN A 258 1.80 -8.86 5.30
C ASN A 258 1.70 -7.37 4.94
N ILE A 259 0.65 -6.90 4.26
CA ILE A 259 0.57 -5.49 3.83
C ILE A 259 0.66 -4.51 5.00
N GLY A 260 0.13 -4.89 6.17
CA GLY A 260 0.25 -4.09 7.38
C GLY A 260 1.67 -3.96 7.93
N LYS A 261 2.65 -4.76 7.48
CA LYS A 261 4.07 -4.62 7.88
C LYS A 261 4.67 -3.30 7.41
N LEU A 262 4.09 -2.66 6.40
CA LEU A 262 4.44 -1.31 5.98
C LEU A 262 4.26 -0.28 7.11
N ALA A 263 3.35 -0.53 8.07
CA ALA A 263 3.18 0.31 9.25
C ALA A 263 4.25 0.10 10.34
N ILE A 264 5.13 -0.91 10.20
CA ILE A 264 6.14 -1.24 11.21
C ILE A 264 7.43 -0.45 10.93
N PRO A 265 7.99 0.27 11.92
CA PRO A 265 9.23 1.02 11.75
C PRO A 265 10.37 0.15 11.21
N SER A 266 11.14 0.70 10.27
CA SER A 266 12.19 -0.05 9.57
C SER A 266 13.29 -0.56 10.51
N LYS A 267 13.59 0.20 11.57
CA LYS A 267 14.53 -0.22 12.62
C LYS A 267 14.09 -1.46 13.40
N ILE A 268 12.78 -1.75 13.46
CA ILE A 268 12.23 -2.95 14.10
C ILE A 268 12.15 -4.07 13.08
N LEU A 269 11.62 -3.80 11.89
CA LEU A 269 11.43 -4.80 10.85
C LEU A 269 12.75 -5.44 10.38
N ASN A 270 13.81 -4.62 10.29
CA ASN A 270 15.13 -5.02 9.79
C ASN A 270 16.17 -5.23 10.90
N LYS A 271 15.74 -5.28 12.17
CA LYS A 271 16.68 -5.38 13.30
C LYS A 271 17.58 -6.63 13.17
N PRO A 272 18.90 -6.50 13.29
CA PRO A 272 19.79 -7.65 13.39
C PRO A 272 19.66 -8.25 14.80
N GLY A 273 19.01 -9.41 14.89
CA GLY A 273 18.83 -10.17 16.13
C GLY A 273 17.39 -10.17 16.65
N ASN A 274 17.22 -10.60 17.90
CA ASN A 274 15.90 -10.72 18.52
C ASN A 274 15.29 -9.36 18.84
N LEU A 275 13.97 -9.26 18.69
CA LEU A 275 13.19 -8.15 19.19
C LEU A 275 13.10 -8.23 20.72
N ASN A 276 13.21 -7.09 21.40
CA ASN A 276 12.84 -7.00 22.80
C ASN A 276 11.30 -6.99 22.94
N GLU A 277 10.80 -7.00 24.18
CA GLU A 277 9.36 -7.07 24.45
C GLU A 277 8.58 -5.90 23.82
N SER A 278 9.07 -4.66 23.96
CA SER A 278 8.38 -3.48 23.42
C SER A 278 8.40 -3.42 21.90
N GLU A 279 9.49 -3.83 21.26
CA GLU A 279 9.60 -3.98 19.82
C GLU A 279 8.67 -5.09 19.30
N PHE A 280 8.53 -6.17 20.06
CA PHE A 280 7.61 -7.26 19.73
C PHE A 280 6.14 -6.83 19.87
N GLU A 281 5.78 -6.01 20.86
CA GLU A 281 4.45 -5.38 20.93
C GLU A 281 4.15 -4.54 19.69
N ILE A 282 5.12 -3.76 19.20
CA ILE A 282 4.96 -2.99 17.96
C ILE A 282 4.79 -3.93 16.77
N MET A 283 5.61 -4.98 16.65
CA MET A 283 5.48 -5.98 15.58
C MET A 283 4.08 -6.61 15.56
N LYS A 284 3.50 -6.91 16.73
CA LYS A 284 2.15 -7.50 16.83
C LYS A 284 1.02 -6.63 16.28
N THR A 285 1.27 -5.36 15.97
CA THR A 285 0.26 -4.44 15.41
C THR A 285 0.04 -4.64 13.91
N TYR A 286 0.97 -5.22 13.16
CA TYR A 286 0.85 -5.27 11.69
C TYR A 286 -0.40 -6.01 11.19
N PRO A 287 -0.87 -7.13 11.79
CA PRO A 287 -2.07 -7.79 11.31
C PRO A 287 -3.34 -6.94 11.55
N TYR A 288 -3.34 -6.09 12.59
CA TYR A 288 -4.40 -5.11 12.79
C TYR A 288 -4.42 -4.08 11.64
N TYR A 289 -3.25 -3.57 11.23
CA TYR A 289 -3.17 -2.69 10.06
C TYR A 289 -3.61 -3.40 8.78
N THR A 290 -3.24 -4.67 8.57
CA THR A 290 -3.75 -5.49 7.46
C THR A 290 -5.28 -5.51 7.46
N LYS A 291 -5.93 -5.75 8.61
CA LYS A 291 -7.41 -5.70 8.69
C LYS A 291 -7.95 -4.31 8.37
N LYS A 292 -7.36 -3.26 8.95
CA LYS A 292 -7.80 -1.87 8.81
C LYS A 292 -7.81 -1.42 7.35
N ILE A 293 -6.80 -1.81 6.57
CA ILE A 293 -6.68 -1.49 5.14
C ILE A 293 -7.76 -2.24 4.35
N LEU A 294 -7.94 -3.53 4.62
CA LEU A 294 -8.74 -4.40 3.75
C LEU A 294 -10.25 -4.39 4.06
N THR A 295 -10.65 -4.05 5.28
CA THR A 295 -12.07 -4.10 5.70
C THR A 295 -12.94 -3.07 4.98
N ASN A 296 -12.36 -1.95 4.53
CA ASN A 296 -13.10 -0.90 3.84
C ASN A 296 -13.31 -1.18 2.34
N LEU A 297 -12.78 -2.30 1.84
CA LEU A 297 -12.86 -2.66 0.43
C LEU A 297 -14.07 -3.58 0.18
N MET A 298 -14.89 -3.19 -0.79
CA MET A 298 -16.09 -3.94 -1.16
C MET A 298 -15.71 -5.36 -1.61
N GLY A 299 -16.32 -6.37 -1.00
CA GLY A 299 -16.05 -7.77 -1.33
C GLY A 299 -14.81 -8.39 -0.67
N PHE A 300 -14.06 -7.63 0.14
CA PHE A 300 -12.82 -8.12 0.79
C PHE A 300 -13.04 -8.69 2.19
N ASN A 301 -14.28 -8.98 2.62
CA ASN A 301 -14.55 -9.47 3.99
C ASN A 301 -13.77 -10.74 4.35
N ASP A 302 -13.84 -11.77 3.49
CA ASP A 302 -13.11 -13.04 3.70
C ASP A 302 -11.60 -12.84 3.53
N ILE A 303 -11.19 -12.06 2.52
CA ILE A 303 -9.79 -11.69 2.24
C ILE A 303 -9.17 -11.05 3.49
N SER A 304 -9.83 -10.02 4.02
CA SER A 304 -9.41 -9.27 5.20
C SER A 304 -9.33 -10.15 6.44
N ASN A 305 -10.28 -11.06 6.64
CA ASN A 305 -10.27 -11.96 7.79
C ASN A 305 -9.09 -12.93 7.72
N TRP A 306 -8.92 -13.64 6.61
CA TRP A 306 -7.83 -14.62 6.48
C TRP A 306 -6.45 -13.95 6.49
N ALA A 307 -6.30 -12.81 5.82
CA ALA A 307 -5.05 -12.04 5.80
C ALA A 307 -4.63 -11.55 7.19
N SER A 308 -5.57 -10.98 7.96
CA SER A 308 -5.28 -10.41 9.29
C SER A 308 -5.13 -11.44 10.41
N ARG A 309 -5.52 -12.69 10.20
CA ARG A 309 -5.46 -13.77 11.19
C ARG A 309 -4.28 -14.72 10.99
N ALA A 310 -3.36 -14.41 10.07
CA ALA A 310 -2.19 -15.24 9.78
C ALA A 310 -1.22 -15.43 10.98
N GLN A 311 -1.37 -14.64 12.04
CA GLN A 311 -0.59 -14.73 13.29
C GLN A 311 -1.42 -15.26 14.49
N GLU A 312 -2.68 -15.65 14.25
CA GLU A 312 -3.48 -16.32 15.26
C GLU A 312 -2.97 -17.74 15.50
N ARG A 313 -3.18 -18.25 16.72
CA ARG A 313 -2.68 -19.55 17.18
C ARG A 313 -3.84 -20.40 17.66
N VAL A 314 -3.76 -21.71 17.47
CA VAL A 314 -4.84 -22.65 17.86
C VAL A 314 -5.12 -22.59 19.37
N ASP A 315 -4.10 -22.31 20.19
CA ASP A 315 -4.19 -22.15 21.64
C ASP A 315 -4.77 -20.80 22.11
N GLY A 316 -5.14 -19.89 21.20
CA GLY A 316 -5.69 -18.57 21.55
C GLY A 316 -4.66 -17.57 22.06
N LYS A 317 -3.36 -17.89 22.03
CA LYS A 317 -2.28 -16.98 22.45
C LYS A 317 -1.70 -16.16 21.28
N GLY A 318 -2.32 -16.27 20.10
CA GLY A 318 -1.97 -15.52 18.91
C GLY A 318 -2.39 -14.06 18.97
N TYR A 319 -2.20 -13.35 17.87
CA TYR A 319 -2.53 -11.93 17.74
C TYR A 319 -3.07 -11.65 16.33
N PRO A 320 -3.89 -10.58 16.15
CA PRO A 320 -4.16 -9.50 17.09
C PRO A 320 -5.42 -9.68 17.96
N TYR A 321 -6.24 -10.71 17.72
CA TYR A 321 -7.56 -10.89 18.35
C TYR A 321 -7.60 -12.01 19.39
N LYS A 322 -6.52 -12.82 19.52
CA LYS A 322 -6.45 -13.94 20.47
C LYS A 322 -7.53 -15.00 20.22
N LEU A 323 -7.76 -15.29 18.93
CA LEU A 323 -8.76 -16.29 18.52
C LEU A 323 -8.22 -17.69 18.76
N SER A 324 -9.07 -18.56 19.29
CA SER A 324 -8.70 -19.96 19.52
C SER A 324 -9.12 -20.85 18.35
N GLY A 325 -8.64 -22.10 18.31
CA GLY A 325 -8.89 -23.01 17.19
C GLY A 325 -10.37 -23.23 16.83
N LYS A 326 -11.30 -23.06 17.78
CA LYS A 326 -12.75 -23.13 17.54
C LYS A 326 -13.31 -21.90 16.81
N ASP A 327 -12.62 -20.76 16.91
CA ASP A 327 -13.00 -19.48 16.31
C ASP A 327 -12.34 -19.29 14.93
N LEU A 328 -11.36 -20.13 14.60
CA LEU A 328 -10.58 -20.10 13.36
C LEU A 328 -11.10 -21.17 12.38
N SER A 329 -11.45 -20.73 11.18
CA SER A 329 -11.82 -21.65 10.10
C SER A 329 -10.63 -22.50 9.64
N LEU A 330 -10.88 -23.50 8.79
CA LEU A 330 -9.80 -24.24 8.12
C LEU A 330 -8.84 -23.30 7.37
N LYS A 331 -9.38 -22.28 6.69
CA LYS A 331 -8.60 -21.32 5.89
C LYS A 331 -7.75 -20.41 6.79
N ASP A 332 -8.28 -19.98 7.94
CA ASP A 332 -7.51 -19.21 8.93
C ASP A 332 -6.32 -20.04 9.45
N ARG A 333 -6.57 -21.28 9.88
CA ARG A 333 -5.52 -22.17 10.40
C ARG A 333 -4.50 -22.55 9.33
N LEU A 334 -4.94 -22.75 8.09
CA LEU A 334 -4.05 -23.01 6.96
C LEU A 334 -3.14 -21.82 6.67
N MET A 335 -3.68 -20.60 6.64
CA MET A 335 -2.89 -19.37 6.46
C MET A 335 -1.83 -19.23 7.56
N ALA A 336 -2.20 -19.47 8.82
CA ALA A 336 -1.27 -19.39 9.95
C ALA A 336 -0.14 -20.42 9.83
N VAL A 337 -0.46 -21.67 9.50
CA VAL A 337 0.54 -22.74 9.29
C VAL A 337 1.48 -22.40 8.11
N LEU A 338 0.94 -21.94 6.98
CA LEU A 338 1.72 -21.56 5.81
C LEU A 338 2.60 -20.33 6.05
N ASN A 339 2.12 -19.35 6.83
CA ASN A 339 2.91 -18.21 7.27
C ASN A 339 4.09 -18.62 8.15
N VAL A 340 3.91 -19.56 9.09
CA VAL A 340 5.04 -20.12 9.87
C VAL A 340 6.02 -20.85 8.96
N TYR A 341 5.54 -21.70 8.05
CA TYR A 341 6.40 -22.39 7.09
C TYR A 341 7.20 -21.41 6.23
N GLN A 342 6.55 -20.38 5.68
CA GLN A 342 7.20 -19.31 4.92
C GLN A 342 8.28 -18.61 5.77
N SER A 343 7.95 -18.20 7.00
CA SER A 343 8.91 -17.54 7.89
C SER A 343 10.14 -18.42 8.20
N LEU A 344 9.95 -19.72 8.36
CA LEU A 344 11.03 -20.69 8.62
C LEU A 344 11.92 -20.92 7.39
N THR A 345 11.30 -21.01 6.21
CA THR A 345 11.97 -21.34 4.94
C THR A 345 12.56 -20.13 4.21
N THR A 346 12.25 -18.91 4.64
CA THR A 346 12.85 -17.68 4.09
C THR A 346 14.04 -17.22 4.93
N LYS A 347 15.09 -16.74 4.26
CA LYS A 347 16.27 -16.15 4.92
C LYS A 347 15.87 -14.89 5.70
N LYS A 348 16.42 -14.71 6.90
CA LYS A 348 16.22 -13.53 7.75
C LYS A 348 17.56 -12.87 8.04
N SER A 349 17.54 -11.59 8.42
CA SER A 349 18.75 -10.83 8.81
C SER A 349 19.57 -11.51 9.92
N TYR A 350 18.91 -12.28 10.78
CA TYR A 350 19.48 -12.93 11.95
C TYR A 350 19.61 -14.46 11.83
N ARG A 351 19.16 -15.07 10.72
CA ARG A 351 19.13 -16.52 10.57
C ARG A 351 19.06 -16.94 9.10
N ASP A 352 19.88 -17.91 8.71
CA ASP A 352 19.74 -18.58 7.41
C ASP A 352 18.45 -19.39 7.32
N LYS A 353 17.96 -19.62 6.10
CA LYS A 353 16.72 -20.39 5.91
C LYS A 353 16.85 -21.84 6.37
N TYR A 354 15.78 -22.37 6.95
CA TYR A 354 15.68 -23.80 7.23
C TYR A 354 15.34 -24.55 5.94
N ASN A 355 15.88 -25.76 5.78
CA ASN A 355 15.38 -26.67 4.75
C ASN A 355 13.99 -27.22 5.14
N HIS A 356 13.32 -27.89 4.20
CA HIS A 356 11.98 -28.44 4.40
C HIS A 356 11.89 -29.33 5.66
N LYS A 357 12.84 -30.25 5.85
CA LYS A 357 12.83 -31.19 6.97
C LYS A 357 12.97 -30.48 8.31
N GLU A 358 13.86 -29.50 8.41
CA GLU A 358 14.07 -28.68 9.61
C GLU A 358 12.82 -27.87 9.94
N ALA A 359 12.24 -27.16 8.96
CA ALA A 359 11.04 -26.36 9.14
C ALA A 359 9.86 -27.20 9.64
N ILE A 360 9.65 -28.38 9.03
CA ILE A 360 8.58 -29.30 9.44
C ILE A 360 8.81 -29.84 10.86
N ASN A 361 10.04 -30.17 11.26
CA ASN A 361 10.31 -30.64 12.62
C ASN A 361 9.93 -29.58 13.67
N ILE A 362 10.33 -28.32 13.45
CA ILE A 362 9.94 -27.19 14.32
C ILE A 362 8.42 -27.03 14.36
N MET A 363 7.75 -27.11 13.21
CA MET A 363 6.29 -26.97 13.15
C MET A 363 5.56 -28.13 13.83
N LEU A 364 6.11 -29.34 13.81
CA LEU A 364 5.56 -30.49 14.53
C LEU A 364 5.66 -30.27 16.04
N GLU A 365 6.81 -29.81 16.54
CA GLU A 365 6.99 -29.43 17.96
C GLU A 365 5.96 -28.37 18.38
N LEU A 366 5.84 -27.28 17.62
CA LEU A 366 4.84 -26.23 17.85
C LEU A 366 3.40 -26.77 17.83
N SER A 367 3.11 -27.79 17.02
CA SER A 367 1.78 -28.42 16.98
C SER A 367 1.49 -29.30 18.19
N GLU A 368 2.51 -29.95 18.78
CA GLU A 368 2.35 -30.70 20.05
C GLU A 368 2.12 -29.77 21.23
N GLU A 369 2.69 -28.56 21.19
CA GLU A 369 2.42 -27.49 22.17
C GLU A 369 1.04 -26.83 21.99
N GLY A 370 0.29 -27.19 20.95
CA GLY A 370 -1.03 -26.62 20.64
C GLY A 370 -0.99 -25.26 19.93
N THR A 371 0.19 -24.80 19.48
CA THR A 371 0.33 -23.53 18.76
C THR A 371 -0.27 -23.60 17.35
N LEU A 372 -0.01 -24.71 16.64
CA LEU A 372 -0.42 -24.93 15.25
C LEU A 372 -1.38 -26.12 15.12
N ASP A 373 -2.17 -26.13 14.03
CA ASP A 373 -3.00 -27.29 13.70
C ASP A 373 -2.14 -28.45 13.21
N LYS A 374 -2.06 -29.50 14.04
CA LYS A 374 -1.26 -30.71 13.79
C LYS A 374 -1.65 -31.45 12.50
N THR A 375 -2.92 -31.42 12.11
CA THR A 375 -3.38 -32.07 10.88
C THR A 375 -2.84 -31.32 9.67
N ILE A 376 -2.98 -29.99 9.68
CA ILE A 376 -2.49 -29.14 8.59
C ILE A 376 -0.97 -29.21 8.48
N VAL A 377 -0.23 -29.23 9.60
CA VAL A 377 1.24 -29.39 9.58
C VAL A 377 1.65 -30.70 8.90
N LYS A 378 0.94 -31.81 9.16
CA LYS A 378 1.19 -33.10 8.49
C LYS A 378 0.86 -33.05 7.00
N ASP A 379 -0.19 -32.34 6.62
CA ASP A 379 -0.57 -32.16 5.22
C ASP A 379 0.49 -31.32 4.47
N VAL A 380 0.96 -30.22 5.08
CA VAL A 380 2.05 -29.38 4.55
C VAL A 380 3.34 -30.17 4.37
N LYS A 381 3.70 -31.02 5.34
CA LYS A 381 4.85 -31.95 5.22
C LYS A 381 4.74 -32.84 3.98
N LYS A 382 3.53 -33.31 3.66
CA LYS A 382 3.31 -34.25 2.54
C LYS A 382 3.28 -33.53 1.19
N GLN A 383 2.70 -32.34 1.13
CA GLN A 383 2.42 -31.64 -0.14
C GLN A 383 3.51 -30.66 -0.59
N LEU A 384 4.34 -30.16 0.34
CA LEU A 384 5.41 -29.21 0.03
C LEU A 384 6.82 -29.81 0.10
N GLY A 385 6.93 -31.12 0.37
CA GLY A 385 8.18 -31.85 0.59
C GLY A 385 8.70 -32.59 -0.63
#